data_AF-A0A8H7EQ42-F1
#
_entry.id   AF-A0A8H7EQ42-F1
#
_cell.length_a   1.000
_cell.length_b   1.000
_cell.length_c   1.000
_cell.angle_alpha   90.00
_cell.angle_beta   90.00
_cell.angle_gamma   90.00
#
_symmetry.space_group_name_H-M   'P 1'
#
loop_
_entity.id
_entity.type
_entity.pdbx_description
1 polymer ?
#
loop_
_entity_poly.entity_id
_entity_poly.type
_entity_poly.pdbx_seq_one_letter_code
_entity_poly.pdbx_strand_id
1 'polypeptide(L)'
;MQYPKICQVIEEYQGGVNAPWMTTSTPFENDMAAEISSIQDRARQIVHDLDHLRPSEQFARAVEVADELHRLVRLTSSTLHAPSHGHSLITLFGLLVIVLEGLKAPPEVRQHVFYHAKLGRIVILEMASVLKNYKGPALPPSQWSLLLSVFDNGSHWLEQLEQVCAKMARYDVTWDFRQEYEDVVTIAARYCDSCNI
;
A
#
# COMPACT_ATOMS: atom_id res chain seq x y z
N MET A 1 18.08 14.22 -17.46
CA MET A 1 17.60 13.01 -18.17
C MET A 1 18.78 12.09 -18.39
N GLN A 2 18.85 10.98 -17.64
CA GLN A 2 19.42 9.68 -18.00
C GLN A 2 19.63 8.85 -16.72
N TYR A 3 18.81 7.81 -16.57
CA TYR A 3 19.20 6.60 -15.82
C TYR A 3 19.81 5.63 -16.83
N PRO A 4 20.95 4.99 -16.49
CA PRO A 4 20.97 3.52 -16.63
C PRO A 4 21.94 2.83 -15.65
N LYS A 5 21.45 1.97 -14.75
CA LYS A 5 22.27 0.92 -14.08
C LYS A 5 21.46 -0.33 -13.69
N ILE A 6 20.63 -0.89 -14.59
CA ILE A 6 19.87 -2.13 -14.27
C ILE A 6 20.14 -3.31 -15.23
N CYS A 7 21.11 -3.23 -16.15
CA CYS A 7 21.35 -4.33 -17.09
C CYS A 7 22.68 -5.10 -16.93
N GLN A 8 23.50 -4.89 -15.89
CA GLN A 8 24.82 -5.53 -15.80
C GLN A 8 25.01 -6.54 -14.66
N VAL A 9 24.01 -6.82 -13.82
CA VAL A 9 24.23 -7.70 -12.64
C VAL A 9 23.87 -9.17 -12.91
N ILE A 10 23.45 -9.54 -14.12
CA ILE A 10 22.99 -10.91 -14.40
C ILE A 10 24.09 -11.84 -14.94
N GLU A 11 25.29 -11.36 -15.28
CA GLU A 11 26.32 -12.20 -15.93
C GLU A 11 27.46 -12.74 -15.03
N GLU A 12 27.55 -12.40 -13.74
CA GLU A 12 28.70 -12.84 -12.90
C GLU A 12 28.45 -14.07 -11.99
N TYR A 13 27.26 -14.65 -11.94
CA TYR A 13 26.94 -15.77 -11.04
C TYR A 13 27.05 -17.16 -11.70
N GLN A 14 28.11 -17.42 -12.47
CA GLN A 14 28.43 -18.77 -12.99
C GLN A 14 29.83 -19.29 -12.64
N GLY A 15 30.41 -18.87 -11.51
CA GLY A 15 31.64 -19.51 -11.02
C GLY A 15 31.86 -19.34 -9.53
N GLY A 16 31.84 -20.44 -8.77
CA GLY A 16 32.44 -20.46 -7.44
C GLY A 16 31.71 -21.30 -6.40
N VAL A 17 32.38 -22.37 -5.98
CA VAL A 17 31.99 -23.31 -4.93
C VAL A 17 32.24 -22.69 -3.53
N ASN A 18 31.36 -23.00 -2.56
CA ASN A 18 31.48 -22.86 -1.09
C ASN A 18 31.19 -21.52 -0.39
N ALA A 19 30.13 -21.48 0.45
CA ALA A 19 30.20 -21.26 1.91
C ALA A 19 28.80 -21.20 2.57
N PRO A 20 28.48 -22.05 3.57
CA PRO A 20 27.17 -22.12 4.21
C PRO A 20 27.15 -21.45 5.61
N TRP A 21 27.19 -20.12 5.70
CA TRP A 21 26.77 -19.35 6.88
C TRP A 21 27.01 -17.85 6.66
N MET A 22 26.20 -17.17 5.87
CA MET A 22 26.04 -15.72 6.01
C MET A 22 24.59 -15.39 5.78
N THR A 23 23.91 -15.01 6.86
CA THR A 23 22.65 -14.25 6.87
C THR A 23 22.90 -12.90 6.19
N THR A 24 23.07 -12.95 4.88
CA THR A 24 22.99 -11.80 3.99
C THR A 24 21.56 -11.81 3.49
N SER A 25 20.74 -10.94 4.08
CA SER A 25 19.46 -10.55 3.51
C SER A 25 19.70 -10.27 2.03
N THR A 26 19.07 -11.03 1.15
CA THR A 26 19.31 -10.84 -0.29
C THR A 26 18.92 -9.40 -0.67
N PRO A 27 19.56 -8.78 -1.69
CA PRO A 27 19.28 -7.40 -2.08
C PRO A 27 17.78 -7.09 -2.33
N PHE A 28 16.98 -8.12 -2.59
CA PHE A 28 15.53 -8.05 -2.77
C PHE A 28 14.73 -7.80 -1.48
N GLU A 29 15.24 -8.16 -0.30
CA GLU A 29 14.46 -8.07 0.96
C GLU A 29 14.36 -6.66 1.50
N ASN A 30 15.42 -5.86 1.36
CA ASN A 30 15.45 -4.46 1.79
C ASN A 30 14.66 -3.52 0.85
N ASP A 31 14.36 -3.96 -0.37
CA ASP A 31 13.72 -3.14 -1.40
C ASP A 31 12.21 -2.98 -1.13
N MET A 32 11.54 -4.04 -0.66
CA MET A 32 10.08 -4.04 -0.52
C MET A 32 9.56 -3.17 0.62
N ALA A 33 10.19 -3.25 1.79
CA ALA A 33 9.80 -2.41 2.92
C ALA A 33 10.18 -0.94 2.66
N ALA A 34 11.33 -0.69 2.03
CA ALA A 34 11.71 0.65 1.58
C ALA A 34 10.68 1.22 0.59
N GLU A 35 10.18 0.42 -0.34
CA GLU A 35 9.16 0.83 -1.30
C GLU A 35 7.84 1.19 -0.59
N ILE A 36 7.37 0.39 0.37
CA ILE A 36 6.15 0.73 1.14
C ILE A 36 6.38 1.98 1.99
N SER A 37 7.53 2.12 2.64
CA SER A 37 7.88 3.34 3.39
C SER A 37 7.91 4.57 2.46
N SER A 38 8.45 4.45 1.25
CA SER A 38 8.45 5.51 0.24
C SER A 38 7.03 5.91 -0.17
N ILE A 39 6.14 4.93 -0.40
CA ILE A 39 4.72 5.18 -0.69
C ILE A 39 4.04 5.87 0.50
N GLN A 40 4.31 5.42 1.72
CA GLN A 40 3.75 6.02 2.94
C GLN A 40 4.23 7.47 3.12
N ASP A 41 5.52 7.73 2.96
CA ASP A 41 6.11 9.07 3.06
C ASP A 41 5.52 10.00 2.00
N ARG A 42 5.34 9.51 0.77
CA ARG A 42 4.70 10.28 -0.29
C ARG A 42 3.23 10.55 0.01
N ALA A 43 2.48 9.55 0.48
CA ALA A 43 1.07 9.73 0.87
C ALA A 43 0.94 10.75 2.01
N ARG A 44 1.81 10.67 3.02
CA ARG A 44 1.89 11.62 4.14
C ARG A 44 2.16 13.04 3.66
N GLN A 45 3.11 13.22 2.76
CA GLN A 45 3.42 14.52 2.19
C GLN A 45 2.19 15.11 1.46
N ILE A 46 1.50 14.31 0.66
CA ILE A 46 0.31 14.75 -0.09
C ILE A 46 -0.81 15.20 0.87
N VAL A 47 -1.14 14.39 1.88
CA VAL A 47 -2.28 14.68 2.78
C VAL A 47 -2.03 15.88 3.70
N HIS A 48 -0.76 16.15 4.03
CA HIS A 48 -0.34 17.24 4.90
C HIS A 48 0.16 18.48 4.13
N ASP A 49 0.10 18.49 2.80
CA ASP A 49 0.58 19.61 1.97
C ASP A 49 -0.14 20.94 2.31
N LEU A 50 -1.39 20.84 2.78
CA LEU A 50 -2.24 21.98 3.08
C LEU A 50 -2.30 22.34 4.59
N ASP A 51 -1.56 21.65 5.46
CA ASP A 51 -1.66 21.82 6.93
C ASP A 51 -1.33 23.25 7.40
N HIS A 52 -0.50 23.95 6.65
CA HIS A 52 -0.08 25.32 6.95
C HIS A 52 -1.13 26.39 6.56
N LEU A 53 -2.20 25.99 5.87
CA LEU A 53 -3.26 26.87 5.38
C LEU A 53 -4.46 26.92 6.33
N ARG A 54 -5.33 27.93 6.14
CA ARG A 54 -6.59 28.02 6.90
C ARG A 54 -7.59 26.95 6.42
N PRO A 55 -8.52 26.48 7.28
CA PRO A 55 -9.51 25.47 6.89
C PRO A 55 -10.30 25.78 5.61
N SER A 56 -10.66 27.05 5.39
CA SER A 56 -11.36 27.46 4.15
C SER A 56 -10.52 27.29 2.89
N GLU A 57 -9.21 27.52 2.99
CA GLU A 57 -8.26 27.35 1.88
C GLU A 57 -7.94 25.87 1.68
N GLN A 58 -7.79 25.10 2.77
CA GLN A 58 -7.67 23.65 2.72
C GLN A 58 -8.86 23.02 1.98
N PHE A 59 -10.09 23.43 2.32
CA PHE A 59 -11.30 22.96 1.66
C PHE A 59 -11.31 23.30 0.16
N ALA A 60 -10.91 24.53 -0.21
CA ALA A 60 -10.87 24.96 -1.60
C ALA A 60 -9.85 24.18 -2.45
N ARG A 61 -8.76 23.71 -1.84
CA ARG A 61 -7.67 22.98 -2.51
C ARG A 61 -7.68 21.47 -2.26
N ALA A 62 -8.61 20.94 -1.47
CA ALA A 62 -8.67 19.52 -1.13
C ALA A 62 -8.83 18.59 -2.35
N VAL A 63 -9.35 19.12 -3.46
CA VAL A 63 -9.42 18.41 -4.75
C VAL A 63 -8.03 18.06 -5.29
N GLU A 64 -7.04 18.94 -5.11
CA GLU A 64 -5.65 18.72 -5.56
C GLU A 64 -5.04 17.53 -4.80
N VAL A 65 -5.26 17.48 -3.48
CA VAL A 65 -4.83 16.37 -2.62
C VAL A 65 -5.50 15.07 -3.07
N ALA A 66 -6.80 15.09 -3.32
CA ALA A 66 -7.53 13.91 -3.77
C ALA A 66 -7.02 13.37 -5.11
N ASP A 67 -6.78 14.26 -6.08
CA ASP A 67 -6.24 13.89 -7.39
C ASP A 67 -4.83 13.29 -7.29
N GLU A 68 -3.96 13.84 -6.43
CA GLU A 68 -2.63 13.27 -6.20
C GLU A 68 -2.69 11.90 -5.52
N LEU A 69 -3.58 11.71 -4.54
CA LEU A 69 -3.80 10.40 -3.92
C LEU A 69 -4.35 9.39 -4.94
N HIS A 70 -5.28 9.77 -5.80
CA HIS A 70 -5.77 8.91 -6.89
C HIS A 70 -4.64 8.48 -7.82
N ARG A 71 -3.74 9.41 -8.17
CA ARG A 71 -2.56 9.08 -9.00
C ARG A 71 -1.63 8.13 -8.26
N LEU A 72 -1.38 8.35 -6.97
CA LEU A 72 -0.52 7.49 -6.16
C LEU A 72 -1.09 6.07 -6.07
N VAL A 73 -2.40 5.91 -5.84
CA VAL A 73 -3.08 4.60 -5.86
C VAL A 73 -2.85 3.86 -7.18
N ARG A 74 -3.07 4.54 -8.30
CA ARG A 74 -2.86 3.95 -9.63
C ARG A 74 -1.41 3.58 -9.87
N LEU A 75 -0.48 4.47 -9.48
CA LEU A 75 0.95 4.23 -9.61
C LEU A 75 1.35 2.98 -8.83
N THR A 76 0.94 2.88 -7.57
CA THR A 76 1.17 1.71 -6.71
C THR A 76 0.69 0.41 -7.35
N SER A 77 -0.57 0.35 -7.83
CA SER A 77 -1.08 -0.84 -8.53
C SER A 77 -0.29 -1.15 -9.82
N SER A 78 0.02 -0.12 -10.61
CA SER A 78 0.70 -0.28 -11.90
C SER A 78 2.17 -0.69 -11.79
N THR A 79 2.85 -0.31 -10.71
CA THR A 79 4.26 -0.60 -10.51
C THR A 79 4.44 -1.91 -9.75
N LEU A 80 3.62 -2.17 -8.73
CA LEU A 80 3.82 -3.29 -7.83
C LEU A 80 3.02 -4.54 -8.20
N HIS A 81 1.89 -4.42 -8.91
CA HIS A 81 1.04 -5.57 -9.26
C HIS A 81 0.95 -5.86 -10.75
N ALA A 82 0.83 -4.84 -11.60
CA ALA A 82 0.64 -5.04 -13.03
C ALA A 82 1.76 -5.84 -13.73
N PRO A 83 3.06 -5.68 -13.38
CA PRO A 83 4.13 -6.44 -14.01
C PRO A 83 3.96 -7.96 -13.85
N SER A 84 4.64 -8.72 -14.72
CA SER A 84 4.64 -10.20 -14.66
C SER A 84 5.25 -10.75 -13.37
N HIS A 85 6.16 -9.98 -12.76
CA HIS A 85 6.81 -10.27 -11.48
C HIS A 85 6.21 -9.44 -10.32
N GLY A 86 5.02 -8.88 -10.50
CA GLY A 86 4.34 -8.11 -9.46
C GLY A 86 3.97 -8.96 -8.23
N HIS A 87 3.77 -8.31 -7.09
CA HIS A 87 3.51 -8.95 -5.81
C HIS A 87 2.24 -8.40 -5.16
N SER A 88 1.25 -9.27 -4.95
CA SER A 88 -0.08 -8.85 -4.46
C SER A 88 -0.04 -8.31 -3.03
N LEU A 89 0.66 -8.98 -2.10
CA LEU A 89 0.74 -8.49 -0.72
C LEU A 89 1.43 -7.12 -0.61
N ILE A 90 2.57 -6.91 -1.28
CA ILE A 90 3.26 -5.61 -1.26
C ILE A 90 2.34 -4.52 -1.81
N THR A 91 1.63 -4.80 -2.91
CA THR A 91 0.66 -3.86 -3.48
C THR A 91 -0.48 -3.56 -2.50
N LEU A 92 -1.05 -4.59 -1.87
CA LEU A 92 -2.10 -4.45 -0.87
C LEU A 92 -1.65 -3.55 0.28
N PHE A 93 -0.44 -3.76 0.80
CA PHE A 93 0.12 -2.93 1.86
C PHE A 93 0.42 -1.51 1.41
N GLY A 94 0.94 -1.32 0.19
CA GLY A 94 1.10 -0.01 -0.43
C GLY A 94 -0.22 0.76 -0.52
N LEU A 95 -1.30 0.09 -0.93
CA LEU A 95 -2.64 0.67 -0.96
C LEU A 95 -3.17 0.97 0.46
N LEU A 96 -2.89 0.09 1.42
CA LEU A 96 -3.30 0.25 2.81
C LEU A 96 -2.64 1.46 3.47
N VAL A 97 -1.32 1.66 3.28
CA VAL A 97 -0.61 2.82 3.84
C VAL A 97 -1.11 4.14 3.25
N ILE A 98 -1.48 4.19 1.96
CA ILE A 98 -2.08 5.38 1.35
C ILE A 98 -3.37 5.77 2.07
N VAL A 99 -4.24 4.79 2.33
CA VAL A 99 -5.50 5.04 3.04
C VAL A 99 -5.25 5.42 4.49
N LEU A 100 -4.32 4.77 5.18
CA LEU A 100 -3.97 5.10 6.56
C LEU A 100 -3.54 6.56 6.70
N GLU A 101 -2.66 7.05 5.81
CA GLU A 101 -2.27 8.46 5.80
C GLU A 101 -3.45 9.36 5.41
N GLY A 102 -4.25 8.97 4.42
CA GLY A 102 -5.49 9.69 4.06
C GLY A 102 -6.45 9.86 5.25
N LEU A 103 -6.61 8.85 6.09
CA LEU A 103 -7.47 8.90 7.27
C LEU A 103 -6.89 9.77 8.40
N LYS A 104 -5.59 10.06 8.39
CA LYS A 104 -4.91 10.98 9.32
C LYS A 104 -4.95 12.45 8.86
N ALA A 105 -5.35 12.71 7.61
CA ALA A 105 -5.44 14.06 7.06
C ALA A 105 -6.35 14.99 7.90
N PRO A 106 -6.19 16.33 7.78
CA PRO A 106 -7.09 17.31 8.39
C PRO A 106 -8.56 17.02 8.06
N PRO A 107 -9.52 17.33 8.95
CA PRO A 107 -10.92 16.94 8.79
C PRO A 107 -11.53 17.34 7.44
N GLU A 108 -11.28 18.55 6.97
CA GLU A 108 -11.80 19.11 5.73
C GLU A 108 -11.27 18.35 4.50
N VAL A 109 -9.96 18.09 4.50
CA VAL A 109 -9.27 17.33 3.45
C VAL A 109 -9.76 15.89 3.45
N ARG A 110 -9.80 15.24 4.62
CA ARG A 110 -10.27 13.87 4.79
C ARG A 110 -11.72 13.70 4.33
N GLN A 111 -12.60 14.63 4.73
CA GLN A 111 -13.99 14.64 4.29
C GLN A 111 -14.06 14.73 2.76
N HIS A 112 -13.32 15.66 2.14
CA HIS A 112 -13.30 15.78 0.68
C HIS A 112 -12.81 14.50 0.00
N VAL A 113 -11.65 13.98 0.41
CA VAL A 113 -11.00 12.81 -0.17
C VAL A 113 -11.90 11.57 -0.14
N PHE A 114 -12.50 11.24 1.01
CA PHE A 114 -13.29 10.01 1.12
C PHE A 114 -14.77 10.19 0.74
N TYR A 115 -15.39 11.32 1.10
CA TYR A 115 -16.82 11.53 0.83
C TYR A 115 -17.09 12.08 -0.58
N HIS A 116 -16.35 13.09 -1.03
CA HIS A 116 -16.58 13.75 -2.32
C HIS A 116 -15.82 13.08 -3.46
N ALA A 117 -14.51 12.91 -3.30
CA ALA A 117 -13.63 12.36 -4.34
C ALA A 117 -13.65 10.83 -4.42
N LYS A 118 -14.27 10.15 -3.44
CA LYS A 118 -14.49 8.70 -3.41
C LYS A 118 -13.20 7.87 -3.44
N LEU A 119 -12.12 8.35 -2.82
CA LEU A 119 -10.86 7.61 -2.72
C LEU A 119 -11.07 6.18 -2.17
N GLY A 120 -11.94 6.03 -1.16
CA GLY A 120 -12.22 4.72 -0.56
C GLY A 120 -12.72 3.68 -1.56
N ARG A 121 -13.62 4.07 -2.49
CA ARG A 121 -14.11 3.17 -3.55
C ARG A 121 -12.99 2.73 -4.46
N ILE A 122 -12.16 3.68 -4.89
CA ILE A 122 -11.05 3.41 -5.80
C ILE A 122 -10.08 2.43 -5.15
N VAL A 123 -9.69 2.68 -3.90
CA VAL A 123 -8.77 1.79 -3.20
C VAL A 123 -9.35 0.40 -2.99
N ILE A 124 -10.61 0.27 -2.57
CA ILE A 124 -11.21 -1.07 -2.37
C ILE A 124 -11.31 -1.86 -3.65
N LEU A 125 -11.69 -1.22 -4.77
CA LEU A 125 -11.73 -1.89 -6.06
C LEU A 125 -10.35 -2.36 -6.51
N GLU A 126 -9.30 -1.55 -6.27
CA GLU A 126 -7.91 -1.94 -6.54
C GLU A 126 -7.45 -3.08 -5.64
N MET A 127 -7.71 -3.01 -4.33
CA MET A 127 -7.39 -4.08 -3.38
C MET A 127 -8.09 -5.39 -3.75
N ALA A 128 -9.38 -5.32 -4.09
CA ALA A 128 -10.16 -6.49 -4.53
C ALA A 128 -9.59 -7.08 -5.83
N SER A 129 -9.19 -6.23 -6.79
CA SER A 129 -8.55 -6.67 -8.03
C SER A 129 -7.22 -7.38 -7.78
N VAL A 130 -6.36 -6.80 -6.95
CA VAL A 130 -5.05 -7.34 -6.55
C VAL A 130 -5.19 -8.69 -5.85
N LEU A 131 -6.19 -8.83 -4.98
CA LEU A 131 -6.47 -10.05 -4.22
C LEU A 131 -7.10 -11.14 -5.09
N LYS A 132 -8.04 -10.80 -5.98
CA LYS A 132 -8.65 -11.77 -6.92
C LYS A 132 -7.65 -12.30 -7.93
N ASN A 133 -6.67 -11.48 -8.33
CA ASN A 133 -5.61 -11.84 -9.26
C ASN A 133 -4.28 -12.07 -8.54
N TYR A 134 -4.30 -12.81 -7.43
CA TYR A 134 -3.15 -12.93 -6.55
C TYR A 134 -1.85 -13.38 -7.27
N LYS A 135 -0.78 -12.61 -7.10
CA LYS A 135 0.57 -12.86 -7.65
C LYS A 135 1.63 -12.82 -6.57
N GLY A 136 2.74 -13.49 -6.85
CA GLY A 136 3.92 -13.55 -6.00
C GLY A 136 3.91 -14.77 -5.07
N PRO A 137 5.10 -15.27 -4.69
CA PRO A 137 5.21 -16.33 -3.70
C PRO A 137 4.73 -15.85 -2.32
N ALA A 138 4.53 -16.79 -1.40
CA ALA A 138 4.39 -16.43 0.01
C ALA A 138 5.68 -15.73 0.48
N LEU A 139 5.54 -14.65 1.25
CA LEU A 139 6.69 -13.97 1.83
C LEU A 139 7.30 -14.84 2.94
N PRO A 140 8.64 -14.97 3.01
CA PRO A 140 9.29 -15.63 4.12
C PRO A 140 9.13 -14.83 5.42
N PRO A 141 9.24 -15.49 6.59
CA PRO A 141 9.07 -14.88 7.92
C PRO A 141 9.86 -13.59 8.18
N SER A 142 11.10 -13.52 7.69
CA SER A 142 11.98 -12.35 7.82
C SER A 142 11.43 -11.13 7.09
N GLN A 143 10.96 -11.34 5.86
CA GLN A 143 10.37 -10.29 5.02
C GLN A 143 9.03 -9.84 5.58
N TRP A 144 8.21 -10.79 6.06
CA TRP A 144 6.96 -10.46 6.78
C TRP A 144 7.22 -9.54 7.96
N SER A 145 8.19 -9.89 8.80
CA SER A 145 8.55 -9.10 9.99
C SER A 145 8.99 -7.68 9.61
N LEU A 146 9.79 -7.54 8.55
CA LEU A 146 10.23 -6.24 8.04
C LEU A 146 9.07 -5.42 7.48
N LEU A 147 8.17 -6.06 6.73
CA LEU A 147 7.00 -5.42 6.14
C LEU A 147 6.04 -4.89 7.21
N LEU A 148 5.79 -5.70 8.24
CA LEU A 148 4.91 -5.34 9.36
C LEU A 148 5.50 -4.24 10.24
N SER A 149 6.83 -4.08 10.26
CA SER A 149 7.47 -2.98 10.99
C SER A 149 7.03 -1.60 10.49
N VAL A 150 6.57 -1.49 9.24
CA VAL A 150 6.03 -0.23 8.68
C VAL A 150 4.68 0.15 9.30
N PHE A 151 3.93 -0.83 9.82
CA PHE A 151 2.58 -0.64 10.34
C PHE A 151 2.52 -0.38 11.86
N ASP A 152 3.69 -0.33 12.52
CA ASP A 152 4.00 0.00 13.93
C ASP A 152 2.81 0.39 14.83
N ASN A 153 1.93 -0.57 15.13
CA ASN A 153 0.76 -0.35 15.99
C ASN A 153 0.43 -1.54 16.91
N GLY A 154 1.30 -2.55 17.00
CA GLY A 154 1.12 -3.72 17.87
C GLY A 154 -0.10 -4.60 17.57
N SER A 155 -0.87 -4.29 16.52
CA SER A 155 -2.05 -5.03 16.07
C SER A 155 -1.72 -5.85 14.83
N HIS A 156 -2.43 -6.96 14.64
CA HIS A 156 -2.23 -7.82 13.49
C HIS A 156 -2.68 -7.07 12.22
N TRP A 157 -1.93 -7.13 11.12
CA TRP A 157 -2.20 -6.32 9.92
C TRP A 157 -3.61 -6.52 9.34
N LEU A 158 -4.16 -7.73 9.49
CA LEU A 158 -5.53 -8.04 9.06
C LEU A 158 -6.57 -7.27 9.88
N GLU A 159 -6.36 -7.11 11.18
CA GLU A 159 -7.23 -6.29 12.05
C GLU A 159 -7.13 -4.81 11.63
N GLN A 160 -5.93 -4.37 11.24
CA GLN A 160 -5.74 -3.00 10.75
C GLN A 160 -6.46 -2.78 9.42
N LEU A 161 -6.39 -3.75 8.49
CA LEU A 161 -7.14 -3.73 7.25
C LEU A 161 -8.65 -3.65 7.53
N GLU A 162 -9.16 -4.49 8.43
CA GLU A 162 -10.56 -4.48 8.84
C GLU A 162 -11.00 -3.13 9.39
N GLN A 163 -10.24 -2.57 10.33
CA GLN A 163 -10.53 -1.25 10.91
C GLN A 163 -10.50 -0.13 9.87
N VAL A 164 -9.56 -0.18 8.92
CA VAL A 164 -9.42 0.81 7.85
C VAL A 164 -10.58 0.70 6.86
N CYS A 165 -10.93 -0.51 6.42
CA CYS A 165 -12.11 -0.78 5.59
C CYS A 165 -13.39 -0.27 6.26
N ALA A 166 -13.60 -0.59 7.54
CA ALA A 166 -14.75 -0.12 8.29
C ALA A 166 -14.80 1.42 8.41
N LYS A 167 -13.64 2.07 8.60
CA LYS A 167 -13.56 3.54 8.62
C LYS A 167 -13.89 4.16 7.27
N MET A 168 -13.35 3.63 6.17
CA MET A 168 -13.67 4.11 4.82
C MET A 168 -15.16 3.93 4.50
N ALA A 169 -15.76 2.80 4.86
CA ALA A 169 -17.18 2.52 4.65
C ALA A 169 -18.10 3.55 5.33
N ARG A 170 -17.68 4.14 6.46
CA ARG A 170 -18.44 5.20 7.15
C ARG A 170 -18.46 6.52 6.37
N TYR A 171 -17.41 6.82 5.61
CA TYR A 171 -17.38 8.00 4.74
C TYR A 171 -18.17 7.80 3.44
N ASP A 172 -18.56 6.57 3.12
CA ASP A 172 -19.14 6.23 1.83
C ASP A 172 -20.57 5.68 1.93
N VAL A 173 -21.42 6.43 2.61
CA VAL A 173 -22.83 6.07 2.88
C VAL A 173 -23.70 5.92 1.62
N THR A 174 -23.21 6.37 0.46
CA THR A 174 -23.95 6.38 -0.82
C THR A 174 -23.50 5.28 -1.78
N TRP A 175 -22.67 4.35 -1.33
CA TRP A 175 -22.19 3.28 -2.18
C TRP A 175 -22.99 2.01 -1.96
N ASP A 176 -23.69 1.58 -3.00
CA ASP A 176 -24.54 0.38 -2.96
C ASP A 176 -23.72 -0.90 -2.74
N PHE A 177 -22.45 -0.91 -3.17
CA PHE A 177 -21.55 -2.05 -3.03
C PHE A 177 -20.67 -1.95 -1.77
N ARG A 178 -21.18 -1.35 -0.70
CA ARG A 178 -20.44 -1.21 0.58
C ARG A 178 -19.96 -2.54 1.17
N GLN A 179 -20.57 -3.66 0.78
CA GLN A 179 -20.12 -5.01 1.14
C GLN A 179 -18.68 -5.29 0.66
N GLU A 180 -18.20 -4.63 -0.40
CA GLU A 180 -16.84 -4.84 -0.92
C GLU A 180 -15.74 -4.48 0.09
N TYR A 181 -16.01 -3.57 1.04
CA TYR A 181 -15.09 -3.27 2.15
C TYR A 181 -14.84 -4.52 3.02
N GLU A 182 -15.88 -5.31 3.28
CA GLU A 182 -15.79 -6.55 4.07
C GLU A 182 -15.26 -7.73 3.24
N ASP A 183 -15.61 -7.77 1.95
CA ASP A 183 -15.13 -8.81 1.04
C ASP A 183 -13.61 -8.76 0.89
N VAL A 184 -13.01 -7.55 0.80
CA VAL A 184 -11.55 -7.38 0.75
C VAL A 184 -10.89 -8.01 1.97
N VAL A 185 -11.42 -7.79 3.17
CA VAL A 185 -10.89 -8.37 4.43
C VAL A 185 -11.01 -9.89 4.39
N THR A 186 -12.18 -10.39 3.96
CA THR A 186 -12.47 -11.83 3.88
C THR A 186 -11.55 -12.55 2.88
N ILE A 187 -11.27 -11.93 1.73
CA ILE A 187 -10.36 -12.49 0.72
C ILE A 187 -8.92 -12.42 1.24
N ALA A 188 -8.51 -11.30 1.86
CA ALA A 188 -7.17 -11.13 2.43
C ALA A 188 -6.86 -12.17 3.52
N ALA A 189 -7.85 -12.52 4.37
CA ALA A 189 -7.69 -13.52 5.43
C ALA A 189 -7.23 -14.89 4.91
N ARG A 190 -7.62 -15.28 3.69
CA ARG A 190 -7.20 -16.56 3.06
C ARG A 190 -5.69 -16.63 2.83
N TYR A 191 -5.06 -15.47 2.63
CA TYR A 191 -3.62 -15.35 2.45
C TYR A 191 -2.89 -15.18 3.78
N CYS A 192 -3.62 -14.89 4.86
CA CYS A 192 -3.07 -14.82 6.22
C CYS A 192 -2.73 -16.20 6.78
N ASP A 193 -3.63 -17.19 6.61
CA ASP A 193 -3.40 -18.57 7.10
C ASP A 193 -2.23 -19.27 6.41
N SER A 194 -1.91 -18.85 5.18
CA SER A 194 -0.74 -19.30 4.42
C SER A 194 0.58 -18.77 4.99
N CYS A 195 0.52 -17.83 5.94
CA CYS A 195 1.65 -17.13 6.54
C CYS A 195 1.90 -17.53 8.00
N ASN A 196 1.26 -18.59 8.50
CA ASN A 196 1.48 -19.10 9.86
C ASN A 196 2.96 -19.50 10.06
N ILE A 197 3.65 -18.66 10.85
CA ILE A 197 4.79 -19.00 11.70
C ILE A 197 4.23 -19.57 13.00
#